data_AF-A0A540KZC8-F1
#
_entry.id   AF-A0A540KZC8-F1
#
_cell.length_a   1.000
_cell.length_b   1.000
_cell.length_c   1.000
_cell.angle_alpha   90.00
_cell.angle_beta   90.00
_cell.angle_gamma   90.00
#
_symmetry.space_group_name_H-M   'P 1'
#
loop_
_entity.id
_entity.type
_entity.pdbx_description
1 polymer ?
#
loop_
_entity_poly.entity_id
_entity_poly.type
_entity_poly.pdbx_seq_one_letter_code
_entity_poly.pdbx_strand_id
1 'polypeptide(L)'
;MFQADLYDPQEFEPAIEGCEFVFHVATPLQHNNQSSQYKDTGEAAVAGVRIIADSCICLQTVKQLIYTASILAASPWTEDGAGLKPYFD
;
A
#
# COMPACT_ATOMS: atom_id res chain seq x y z
N MET A 1 12.83 17.00 5.44
CA MET A 1 11.52 16.33 5.66
C MET A 1 10.92 16.12 4.29
N PHE A 2 10.46 14.91 3.98
CA PHE A 2 9.85 14.58 2.69
C PHE A 2 8.33 14.66 2.80
N GLN A 3 7.68 15.08 1.73
CA GLN A 3 6.24 15.00 1.56
C GLN A 3 6.00 14.02 0.41
N ALA A 4 5.12 13.05 0.64
CA ALA A 4 4.74 12.05 -0.35
C ALA A 4 3.31 11.59 -0.11
N ASP A 5 2.53 11.42 -1.17
CA ASP A 5 1.17 10.89 -1.14
C ASP A 5 1.13 9.45 -1.66
N LEU A 6 0.41 8.56 -0.99
CA LEU A 6 0.21 7.18 -1.44
C LEU A 6 -0.53 7.10 -2.79
N TYR A 7 -1.28 8.15 -3.14
CA TYR A 7 -1.93 8.28 -4.44
C TYR A 7 -0.97 8.70 -5.57
N ASP A 8 0.21 9.21 -5.22
CA ASP A 8 1.34 9.46 -6.14
C ASP A 8 2.64 8.83 -5.58
N PRO A 9 2.73 7.49 -5.61
CA PRO A 9 3.76 6.77 -4.87
C PRO A 9 5.20 6.97 -5.41
N GLN A 10 5.37 7.65 -6.55
CA GLN A 10 6.70 8.04 -7.04
C GLN A 10 7.34 9.10 -6.14
N GLU A 11 6.54 9.89 -5.43
CA GLU A 11 7.02 10.91 -4.49
C GLU A 11 7.81 10.30 -3.30
N PHE A 12 7.72 8.99 -3.07
CA PHE A 12 8.47 8.31 -2.01
C PHE A 12 9.93 8.02 -2.38
N GLU A 13 10.29 8.02 -3.66
CA GLU A 13 11.65 7.65 -4.09
C GLU A 13 12.76 8.48 -3.41
N PRO A 14 12.67 9.83 -3.32
CA PRO A 14 13.68 10.62 -2.61
C PRO A 14 13.79 10.31 -1.12
N ALA A 15 12.71 9.80 -0.50
CA ALA A 15 12.72 9.40 0.89
C ALA A 15 13.31 7.99 1.10
N ILE A 16 13.30 7.14 0.06
CA ILE A 16 13.82 5.77 0.08
C ILE A 16 15.31 5.75 -0.29
N GLU A 17 15.79 6.70 -1.09
CA GLU A 17 17.18 6.77 -1.53
C GLU A 17 18.16 6.73 -0.34
N GLY A 18 19.13 5.80 -0.42
CA GLY A 18 20.12 5.61 0.64
C GLY A 18 19.62 4.85 1.88
N CYS A 19 18.34 4.46 1.94
CA CYS A 19 17.83 3.65 3.05
C CYS A 19 18.22 2.18 2.90
N GLU A 20 18.51 1.54 4.03
CA GLU A 20 18.75 0.08 4.11
C GLU A 20 17.48 -0.70 4.47
N PHE A 21 16.56 -0.07 5.22
CA PHE A 21 15.31 -0.67 5.68
C PHE A 21 14.16 0.31 5.45
N VAL A 22 13.04 -0.19 4.94
CA VAL A 22 11.85 0.63 4.69
C VAL A 22 10.66 -0.01 5.41
N PHE A 23 9.95 0.79 6.21
CA PHE A 23 8.69 0.41 6.84
C PHE A 23 7.54 1.12 6.15
N HIS A 24 6.77 0.39 5.34
CA HIS A 24 5.58 0.90 4.69
C HIS A 24 4.37 0.77 5.62
N VAL A 25 4.02 1.89 6.26
CA VAL A 25 2.89 2.02 7.21
C VAL A 25 1.74 2.86 6.62
N ALA A 26 1.98 3.59 5.54
CA ALA A 26 0.96 4.39 4.89
C ALA A 26 -0.18 3.52 4.37
N THR A 27 -1.42 3.91 4.63
CA THR A 27 -2.62 3.21 4.16
C THR A 27 -3.64 4.23 3.67
N PRO A 28 -4.33 3.97 2.55
CA PRO A 28 -5.36 4.87 2.06
C PRO A 28 -6.59 4.78 2.97
N LEU A 29 -6.92 5.89 3.65
CA LEU A 29 -8.06 5.97 4.59
C LEU A 29 -9.29 6.63 3.97
N GLN A 30 -9.08 7.61 3.10
CA GLN A 30 -10.15 8.35 2.45
C GLN A 30 -9.97 8.22 0.95
N HIS A 31 -10.94 7.61 0.28
CA HIS A 31 -10.93 7.45 -1.16
C HIS A 31 -12.09 8.23 -1.76
N ASN A 32 -11.76 9.07 -2.74
CA ASN A 32 -12.75 9.77 -3.56
C ASN A 32 -12.64 9.29 -5.00
N ASN A 33 -13.61 8.50 -5.40
CA ASN A 33 -13.67 7.88 -6.74
C ASN A 33 -13.77 8.93 -7.86
N GLN A 34 -14.14 10.18 -7.56
CA GLN A 34 -14.23 11.27 -8.56
C GLN A 34 -12.88 11.97 -8.79
N SER A 35 -11.94 11.87 -7.86
CA SER A 35 -10.67 12.61 -7.90
C SER A 35 -9.45 11.70 -7.80
N SER A 36 -9.64 10.39 -7.87
CA SER A 36 -8.57 9.39 -7.79
C SER A 36 -8.52 8.57 -9.06
N GLN A 37 -7.31 8.19 -9.47
CA GLN A 37 -7.10 7.26 -10.57
C GLN A 37 -7.43 5.80 -10.22
N TYR A 38 -7.57 5.49 -8.94
CA TYR A 38 -7.92 4.16 -8.46
C TYR A 38 -9.43 4.04 -8.23
N LYS A 39 -9.98 2.83 -8.31
CA LYS A 39 -11.40 2.53 -8.13
C LYS A 39 -11.82 2.50 -6.66
N ASP A 40 -10.92 2.03 -5.80
CA ASP A 40 -11.12 1.89 -4.37
C ASP A 40 -9.79 1.98 -3.59
N THR A 41 -9.88 1.93 -2.26
CA THR A 41 -8.72 1.91 -1.37
C THR A 41 -7.84 0.68 -1.55
N GLY A 42 -8.40 -0.45 -1.97
CA GLY A 42 -7.66 -1.69 -2.22
C GLY A 42 -6.75 -1.56 -3.44
N GLU A 43 -7.27 -1.08 -4.56
CA GLU A 43 -6.48 -0.82 -5.77
C GLU A 43 -5.40 0.23 -5.50
N ALA A 44 -5.73 1.29 -4.76
CA ALA A 44 -4.76 2.31 -4.35
C ALA A 44 -3.64 1.74 -3.47
N ALA A 45 -3.98 0.92 -2.47
CA ALA A 45 -3.02 0.28 -1.58
C ALA A 45 -2.08 -0.66 -2.34
N VAL A 46 -2.63 -1.50 -3.24
CA VAL A 46 -1.85 -2.43 -4.06
C VAL A 46 -0.91 -1.69 -5.00
N ALA A 47 -1.39 -0.64 -5.67
CA ALA A 47 -0.58 0.17 -6.56
C ALA A 47 0.54 0.91 -5.81
N GLY A 48 0.22 1.52 -4.67
CA GLY A 48 1.17 2.22 -3.80
C GLY A 48 2.29 1.31 -3.30
N VAL A 49 1.94 0.16 -2.72
CA VAL A 49 2.92 -0.84 -2.26
C VAL A 49 3.82 -1.30 -3.41
N ARG A 50 3.23 -1.56 -4.59
CA ARG A 50 3.99 -2.03 -5.75
C ARG A 50 5.05 -1.02 -6.18
N ILE A 51 4.68 0.25 -6.32
CA ILE A 51 5.62 1.29 -6.75
C ILE A 51 6.71 1.52 -5.70
N ILE A 52 6.36 1.53 -4.41
CA ILE A 52 7.35 1.63 -3.32
C ILE A 52 8.33 0.44 -3.34
N ALA A 53 7.82 -0.78 -3.55
CA ALA A 53 8.65 -1.97 -3.67
C ALA A 53 9.58 -1.90 -4.89
N ASP A 54 9.07 -1.45 -6.03
CA ASP A 54 9.86 -1.26 -7.25
C ASP A 54 10.96 -0.21 -7.02
N SER A 55 10.68 0.92 -6.35
CA SER A 55 11.71 1.90 -5.96
C SER A 55 12.79 1.29 -5.06
N CYS A 56 12.41 0.47 -4.07
CA CYS A 56 13.37 -0.23 -3.22
C CYS A 56 14.30 -1.15 -4.02
N ILE A 57 13.76 -1.86 -5.01
CA ILE A 57 14.51 -2.78 -5.89
C ILE A 57 15.46 -1.99 -6.83
N CYS A 58 14.96 -0.91 -7.42
CA CYS A 58 15.71 -0.07 -8.36
C CYS A 58 16.89 0.63 -7.69
N LEU A 59 16.72 1.14 -6.47
CA LEU A 59 17.77 1.88 -5.75
C LEU A 59 18.88 0.98 -5.21
N GLN A 60 18.68 -0.35 -5.13
CA GLN A 60 19.68 -1.36 -4.71
C GLN A 60 20.26 -1.19 -3.29
N THR A 61 19.88 -0.16 -2.54
CA THR A 61 20.34 0.07 -1.15
C THR A 61 19.48 -0.64 -0.12
N VAL A 62 18.18 -0.85 -0.43
CA VAL A 62 17.21 -1.40 0.50
C VAL A 62 17.40 -2.92 0.61
N LYS A 63 17.73 -3.38 1.82
CA LYS A 63 17.91 -4.79 2.16
C LYS A 63 16.59 -5.48 2.49
N GLN A 64 15.64 -4.73 3.07
CA GLN A 64 14.35 -5.27 3.46
C GLN A 64 13.26 -4.19 3.45
N LEU A 65 12.16 -4.50 2.77
CA LEU A 65 10.90 -3.78 2.86
C LEU A 65 9.96 -4.54 3.80
N ILE A 66 9.49 -3.86 4.85
CA ILE A 66 8.47 -4.35 5.76
C ILE A 66 7.21 -3.55 5.50
N TYR A 67 6.10 -4.21 5.20
CA TYR A 67 4.81 -3.54 5.01
C TYR A 67 3.81 -3.97 6.08
N THR A 68 2.91 -3.05 6.41
CA THR A 68 1.80 -3.35 7.32
C THR A 68 0.60 -3.85 6.52
N ALA A 69 -0.01 -4.94 6.99
CA ALA A 69 -1.20 -5.55 6.40
C ALA A 69 -2.30 -5.66 7.46
N SER A 70 -3.52 -5.92 7.00
CA SER A 70 -4.69 -6.13 7.86
C SER A 70 -5.22 -7.55 7.71
N ILE A 71 -5.84 -8.08 8.76
CA ILE A 71 -6.57 -9.36 8.72
C ILE A 71 -7.66 -9.36 7.64
N LEU A 72 -8.17 -8.17 7.29
CA LEU A 72 -9.12 -7.97 6.19
C LEU A 72 -8.58 -8.46 4.83
N ALA A 73 -7.26 -8.42 4.62
CA ALA A 73 -6.65 -8.90 3.39
C ALA A 73 -6.58 -10.45 3.32
N ALA A 74 -6.67 -11.12 4.48
CA ALA A 74 -6.62 -12.58 4.58
C ALA A 74 -8.00 -13.22 4.78
N SER A 75 -9.02 -12.43 5.11
CA SER A 75 -10.37 -12.94 5.37
C SER A 75 -11.10 -13.31 4.07
N PRO A 76 -11.74 -14.49 4.00
CA PRO A 76 -12.59 -14.83 2.87
C PRO A 76 -13.79 -13.90 2.82
N TRP A 77 -14.01 -13.32 1.65
CA TRP A 77 -15.19 -12.52 1.37
C TRP A 77 -16.43 -13.42 1.32
N THR A 78 -17.58 -12.86 1.72
CA THR A 78 -18.87 -13.49 1.44
C THR A 78 -19.05 -13.67 -0.07
N GLU A 79 -19.78 -14.71 -0.50
CA GLU A 79 -19.98 -14.97 -1.94
C GLU A 79 -20.64 -13.78 -2.65
N ASP A 80 -21.46 -12.99 -1.93
CA ASP A 80 -22.11 -11.78 -2.43
C ASP A 80 -21.20 -10.53 -2.39
N GLY A 81 -19.94 -10.66 -1.93
CA GLY A 81 -18.98 -9.56 -1.80
C GLY A 81 -19.34 -8.46 -0.78
N ALA A 82 -20.49 -8.59 -0.10
CA ALA A 82 -21.05 -7.57 0.79
C ALA A 82 -20.41 -7.52 2.19
N GLY A 83 -19.56 -8.49 2.55
CA GLY A 83 -18.90 -8.50 3.84
C GLY A 83 -17.85 -9.59 4.00
N LEU A 84 -17.33 -9.69 5.22
CA LEU A 84 -16.37 -10.72 5.61
C LEU A 84 -17.12 -11.94 6.13
N LYS A 85 -16.70 -13.15 5.73
CA LYS A 85 -17.20 -14.36 6.39
C LYS A 85 -16.71 -14.38 7.84
N PRO A 86 -17.57 -14.64 8.84
CA PRO A 86 -17.14 -14.77 10.22
C PRO A 86 -16.12 -15.91 10.33
N TYR A 87 -15.00 -15.64 11.01
CA TYR A 87 -13.88 -16.57 11.14
C TYR A 87 -14.07 -17.60 12.28
N PHE A 88 -15.25 -17.68 12.89
CA PHE A 88 -15.52 -18.58 13.99
C PHE A 88 -16.79 -19.38 13.73
N ASP A 89 -16.64 -20.71 13.67
CA ASP A 89 -17.62 -21.70 14.13
C ASP A 89 -17.16 -22.19 15.51
#